data_AF-A0A498L7U4-F1
#
_entry.id   AF-A0A498L7U4-F1
#
_cell.length_a   1.000
_cell.length_b   1.000
_cell.length_c   1.000
_cell.angle_alpha   90.00
_cell.angle_beta   90.00
_cell.angle_gamma   90.00
#
_symmetry.space_group_name_H-M   'P 1'
#
loop_
_entity.id
_entity.type
_entity.pdbx_description
1 polymer ?
#
loop_
_entity_poly.entity_id
_entity_poly.type
_entity_poly.pdbx_seq_one_letter_code
_entity_poly.pdbx_strand_id
1 'polypeptide(L)'
;MFKASANKALEKNEKSFAELIQSMKDNQSKVTELIQGQTESAVKQAEGFIKTLEQDITNMLTLGADLQHLEMLSQTNNDVRFLERAVSLPSLTEYKKPYVFLVRPYNSFERDSMAVDELIEKLNTTSKLSLVTVSRKVKNTRILTLPPPQTRKKFLQYASKLTFNTNSAHESLILRNENKEAALFHYFNS
;
A
#
# COMPACT_ATOMS: atom_id res chain seq x y z
N MET A 1 2.08 22.30 29.40
CA MET A 1 0.95 21.62 28.73
C MET A 1 1.06 21.64 27.20
N PHE A 2 1.21 22.81 26.56
CA PHE A 2 1.29 22.93 25.09
C PHE A 2 2.44 22.12 24.44
N LYS A 3 3.66 22.21 24.97
CA LYS A 3 4.84 21.47 24.47
C LYS A 3 4.66 19.94 24.53
N ALA A 4 4.14 19.42 25.64
CA ALA A 4 3.86 17.99 25.78
C ALA A 4 2.78 17.50 24.80
N SER A 5 1.74 18.33 24.57
CA SER A 5 0.72 18.03 23.56
C SER A 5 1.28 18.04 22.13
N ALA A 6 2.18 18.97 21.81
CA ALA A 6 2.83 19.04 20.51
C ALA A 6 3.70 17.80 20.26
N ASN A 7 4.53 17.40 21.22
CA ASN A 7 5.38 16.21 21.10
C ASN A 7 4.53 14.94 20.90
N LYS A 8 3.45 14.76 21.67
CA LYS A 8 2.54 13.61 21.50
C LYS A 8 1.91 13.58 20.11
N ALA A 9 1.58 14.73 19.53
CA ALA A 9 1.05 14.82 18.17
C ALA A 9 2.13 14.47 17.13
N LEU A 10 3.38 14.89 17.33
CA LEU A 10 4.50 14.54 16.45
C LEU A 10 4.77 13.05 16.44
N GLU A 11 4.90 12.42 17.62
CA GLU A 11 5.10 10.96 17.74
C GLU A 11 3.99 10.16 17.05
N LYS A 12 2.73 10.59 17.23
CA LYS A 12 1.59 9.97 16.55
C LYS A 12 1.69 10.11 15.03
N ASN A 13 2.05 11.29 14.53
CA ASN A 13 2.18 11.53 13.10
C ASN A 13 3.33 10.72 12.51
N GLU A 14 4.49 10.66 13.18
CA GLU A 14 5.64 9.84 12.78
C GLU A 14 5.24 8.37 12.65
N LYS A 15 4.52 7.83 13.65
CA LYS A 15 3.99 6.47 13.59
C LYS A 15 3.06 6.25 12.39
N SER A 16 2.09 7.15 12.18
CA SER A 16 1.17 7.05 11.05
C SER A 16 1.87 7.15 9.68
N PHE A 17 2.90 7.97 9.54
CA PHE A 17 3.70 8.02 8.31
C PHE A 17 4.55 6.77 8.11
N ALA A 18 5.11 6.20 9.19
CA ALA A 18 5.84 4.93 9.12
C ALA A 18 4.94 3.78 8.65
N GLU A 19 3.73 3.67 9.20
CA GLU A 19 2.72 2.69 8.78
C GLU A 19 2.34 2.86 7.29
N LEU A 20 2.15 4.11 6.84
CA LEU A 20 1.86 4.42 5.43
C LEU A 20 3.00 3.99 4.50
N ILE A 21 4.25 4.30 4.87
CA ILE A 21 5.44 3.92 4.09
C ILE A 21 5.52 2.39 3.99
N GLN A 22 5.26 1.67 5.09
CA GLN A 22 5.26 0.22 5.08
C GLN A 22 4.18 -0.34 4.14
N SER A 23 2.95 0.19 4.23
CA SER A 23 1.86 -0.23 3.34
C SER A 23 2.19 0.02 1.86
N MET A 24 2.89 1.11 1.52
CA MET A 24 3.33 1.35 0.15
C MET A 24 4.38 0.34 -0.33
N LYS A 25 5.30 -0.09 0.55
CA LYS A 25 6.25 -1.16 0.23
C LYS A 25 5.54 -2.50 0.02
N ASP A 26 4.57 -2.82 0.86
CA ASP A 26 3.80 -4.06 0.73
C ASP A 26 3.00 -4.08 -0.59
N ASN A 27 2.40 -2.95 -0.96
CA ASN A 27 1.72 -2.80 -2.26
C ASN A 27 2.70 -2.96 -3.44
N GLN A 28 3.91 -2.40 -3.34
CA GLN A 28 4.96 -2.59 -4.35
C GLN A 28 5.34 -4.07 -4.51
N SER A 29 5.53 -4.80 -3.40
CA SER A 29 5.80 -6.25 -3.43
C SER A 29 4.68 -7.00 -4.13
N LYS A 30 3.43 -6.69 -3.77
CA LYS A 30 2.25 -7.34 -4.35
C LYS A 30 2.13 -7.13 -5.85
N VAL A 31 2.39 -5.93 -6.35
CA VAL A 31 2.39 -5.66 -7.80
C VAL A 31 3.49 -6.47 -8.49
N THR A 32 4.68 -6.53 -7.90
CA THR A 32 5.81 -7.32 -8.41
C THR A 32 5.46 -8.80 -8.50
N GLU A 33 4.89 -9.37 -7.44
CA GLU A 33 4.46 -10.78 -7.38
C GLU A 33 3.39 -11.10 -8.43
N LEU A 34 2.43 -10.20 -8.64
CA LEU A 34 1.39 -10.38 -9.67
C LEU A 34 1.99 -10.45 -11.08
N ILE A 35 2.92 -9.54 -11.40
CA ILE A 35 3.62 -9.50 -12.70
C ILE A 35 4.45 -10.77 -12.90
N GLN A 36 5.22 -11.17 -11.89
CA GLN A 36 6.04 -12.38 -11.94
C GLN A 36 5.19 -13.63 -12.11
N GLY A 37 4.13 -13.80 -11.30
CA GLY A 37 3.24 -14.95 -11.39
C GLY A 37 2.53 -15.06 -12.75
N GLN A 38 2.11 -13.93 -13.33
CA GLN A 38 1.52 -13.92 -14.67
C GLN A 38 2.56 -14.31 -15.74
N THR A 39 3.80 -13.84 -15.60
CA THR A 39 4.90 -14.19 -16.52
C THR A 39 5.22 -15.67 -16.46
N GLU A 40 5.42 -16.22 -15.26
CA GLU A 40 5.73 -17.64 -15.05
C GLU A 40 4.62 -18.55 -15.58
N SER A 41 3.36 -18.20 -15.34
CA SER A 41 2.20 -18.94 -15.85
C SER A 41 2.17 -18.95 -17.38
N ALA A 42 2.40 -17.80 -18.02
CA ALA A 42 2.45 -17.69 -19.47
C ALA A 42 3.61 -18.48 -20.09
N VAL A 43 4.80 -18.44 -19.47
CA VAL A 43 5.97 -19.21 -19.90
C VAL A 43 5.70 -20.71 -19.78
N LYS A 44 5.22 -21.18 -18.63
CA LYS A 44 4.91 -22.59 -18.41
C LYS A 44 3.87 -23.11 -19.40
N GLN A 45 2.89 -22.28 -19.75
CA GLN A 45 1.90 -22.61 -20.76
C GLN A 45 2.55 -22.76 -22.15
N ALA A 46 3.43 -21.82 -22.54
CA ALA A 46 4.17 -21.89 -23.80
C ALA A 46 5.09 -23.12 -23.88
N GLU A 47 5.81 -23.45 -22.81
CA GLU A 47 6.64 -24.65 -22.71
C GLU A 47 5.83 -25.94 -22.89
N GLY A 48 4.65 -26.02 -22.26
CA GLY A 48 3.74 -27.16 -22.44
C GLY A 48 3.29 -27.33 -23.90
N PHE A 49 3.08 -26.22 -24.62
CA PHE A 49 2.75 -26.25 -26.04
C PHE A 49 3.93 -26.69 -26.90
N ILE A 50 5.13 -26.15 -26.65
CA ILE A 50 6.35 -26.56 -27.36
C ILE A 50 6.53 -28.07 -27.25
N LYS A 51 6.44 -28.63 -26.04
CA LYS A 51 6.55 -30.06 -25.80
C LYS A 51 5.50 -30.88 -26.57
N THR A 52 4.27 -30.37 -26.66
CA THR A 52 3.20 -31.03 -27.42
C THR A 52 3.52 -31.03 -28.91
N LEU A 53 3.99 -29.91 -29.46
CA LEU A 53 4.38 -29.78 -30.87
C LEU A 53 5.58 -30.66 -31.21
N GLU A 54 6.60 -30.74 -30.36
CA GLU A 54 7.75 -31.62 -30.53
C GLU A 54 7.32 -33.10 -30.60
N GLN A 55 6.39 -33.51 -29.75
CA GLN A 55 5.83 -34.86 -29.79
C GLN A 55 5.04 -35.11 -31.08
N ASP A 56 4.21 -34.15 -31.51
CA ASP A 56 3.44 -34.28 -32.75
C ASP A 56 4.35 -34.36 -33.99
N ILE A 57 5.42 -33.55 -34.05
CA ILE A 57 6.44 -33.62 -35.10
C ILE A 57 7.10 -35.00 -35.11
N THR A 58 7.50 -35.51 -33.94
CA THR A 58 8.13 -36.83 -33.82
C THR A 58 7.19 -37.94 -34.31
N ASN A 59 5.92 -37.89 -33.90
CA ASN A 59 4.90 -38.85 -34.35
C ASN A 59 4.70 -38.80 -35.87
N MET A 60 4.65 -37.59 -36.46
CA MET A 60 4.53 -37.41 -37.90
C MET A 60 5.74 -37.96 -38.67
N LEU A 61 6.96 -37.75 -38.16
CA LEU A 61 8.18 -38.29 -38.76
C LEU A 61 8.20 -39.83 -38.72
N THR A 62 7.84 -40.44 -37.58
CA THR A 62 7.74 -41.89 -37.45
C THR A 62 6.69 -42.46 -38.41
N LEU A 63 5.50 -41.86 -38.46
CA LEU A 63 4.45 -42.26 -39.39
C LEU A 63 4.91 -42.12 -40.85
N GLY A 64 5.63 -41.05 -41.19
CA GLY A 64 6.19 -40.86 -42.53
C GLY A 64 7.17 -41.97 -42.93
N ALA A 65 8.07 -42.36 -42.03
CA ALA A 65 8.99 -43.47 -42.26
C ALA A 65 8.27 -44.82 -42.41
N ASP A 66 7.23 -45.05 -41.61
CA ASP A 66 6.40 -46.25 -41.69
C ASP A 66 5.64 -46.36 -43.01
N LEU A 67 5.10 -45.25 -43.51
CA LEU A 67 4.44 -45.18 -44.80
C LEU A 67 5.41 -45.42 -45.96
N GLN A 68 6.63 -44.88 -45.89
CA GLN A 68 7.68 -45.16 -46.89
C GLN A 68 8.06 -46.64 -46.92
N HIS A 69 8.17 -47.28 -45.75
CA HIS A 69 8.44 -48.72 -45.68
C HIS A 69 7.28 -49.54 -46.28
N LEU A 70 6.04 -49.12 -46.04
CA LEU A 70 4.87 -49.76 -46.63
C LEU A 70 4.84 -49.62 -48.16
N GLU A 71 5.21 -48.45 -48.69
CA GLU A 71 5.37 -48.21 -50.13
C GLU A 71 6.41 -49.16 -50.75
N MET A 72 7.56 -49.33 -50.09
CA MET A 72 8.59 -50.28 -50.53
C MET A 72 8.07 -51.73 -50.56
N LEU A 73 7.28 -52.15 -49.57
CA LEU A 73 6.67 -53.49 -49.56
C LEU A 73 5.68 -53.69 -50.71
N SER A 74 4.91 -52.65 -51.04
CA SER A 74 3.99 -52.68 -52.19
C SER A 74 4.72 -52.87 -53.53
N GLN A 75 5.96 -52.40 -53.64
CA GLN A 75 6.75 -52.52 -54.88
C GLN A 75 7.45 -53.88 -55.02
N THR A 76 7.54 -54.68 -53.94
CA THR A 76 8.30 -55.94 -53.91
C THR A 76 7.44 -57.21 -54.09
N ASN A 77 6.17 -57.07 -54.51
CA ASN A 77 5.21 -58.17 -54.69
C ASN A 77 5.08 -59.10 -53.46
N ASN A 78 5.24 -58.54 -52.25
CA ASN A 78 5.12 -59.29 -50.99
C ASN A 78 3.84 -58.89 -50.23
N ASP A 79 2.71 -59.34 -50.77
CA ASP A 79 1.37 -58.92 -50.33
C ASP A 79 1.08 -59.30 -48.87
N VAL A 80 1.60 -60.44 -48.40
CA VAL A 80 1.41 -60.88 -47.01
C VAL A 80 2.08 -59.89 -46.03
N ARG A 81 3.32 -59.49 -46.30
CA ARG A 81 4.08 -58.57 -45.44
C ARG A 81 3.54 -57.15 -45.52
N PHE A 82 3.06 -56.73 -46.69
CA PHE A 82 2.34 -55.47 -46.85
C PHE A 82 1.09 -55.43 -45.97
N LEU A 83 0.23 -56.46 -46.05
CA LEU A 83 -1.01 -56.52 -45.27
C LEU A 83 -0.73 -56.58 -43.76
N GLU A 84 0.25 -57.38 -43.31
CA GLU A 84 0.68 -57.41 -41.91
C GLU A 84 1.09 -56.01 -41.42
N ARG A 85 1.89 -55.28 -42.20
CA ARG A 85 2.36 -53.95 -41.81
C ARG A 85 1.23 -52.92 -41.87
N ALA A 86 0.41 -52.92 -42.90
CA ALA A 86 -0.71 -52.00 -43.08
C ALA A 86 -1.72 -52.09 -41.94
N VAL A 87 -2.05 -53.31 -41.48
CA VAL A 87 -2.99 -53.54 -40.36
C VAL A 87 -2.37 -53.15 -39.01
N SER A 88 -1.04 -53.20 -38.88
CA SER A 88 -0.34 -52.82 -37.65
C SER A 88 -0.19 -51.30 -37.44
N LEU A 89 -0.39 -50.50 -38.50
CA LEU A 89 -0.20 -49.05 -38.41
C LEU A 89 -1.38 -48.36 -37.72
N PRO A 90 -1.11 -47.31 -36.91
CA PRO A 90 -2.17 -46.48 -36.36
C PRO A 90 -3.07 -45.93 -37.47
N SER A 91 -4.40 -45.93 -37.27
CA SER A 91 -5.34 -45.45 -38.27
C SER A 91 -5.03 -43.99 -38.65
N LEU A 92 -4.79 -43.74 -39.95
CA LEU A 92 -4.54 -42.40 -40.52
C LEU A 92 -5.69 -41.39 -40.31
N THR A 93 -6.83 -41.86 -39.83
CA THR A 93 -8.10 -41.14 -39.78
C THR A 93 -8.23 -40.17 -38.61
N GLU A 94 -7.34 -40.21 -37.61
CA GLU A 94 -7.29 -39.15 -36.59
C GLU A 94 -6.53 -37.93 -37.11
N TYR A 95 -7.16 -37.18 -38.01
CA TYR A 95 -6.75 -35.81 -38.29
C TYR A 95 -6.87 -34.99 -37.00
N LYS A 96 -5.76 -34.84 -36.27
CA LYS A 96 -5.70 -33.91 -35.14
C LYS A 96 -5.76 -32.49 -35.69
N LYS A 97 -6.90 -31.84 -35.47
CA LYS A 97 -7.15 -30.46 -35.85
C LYS A 97 -5.98 -29.58 -35.34
N PRO A 98 -5.36 -28.75 -36.21
CA PRO A 98 -4.25 -27.91 -35.78
C PRO A 98 -4.72 -26.96 -34.67
N TYR A 99 -3.96 -26.90 -33.58
CA TYR A 99 -4.19 -25.91 -32.53
C TYR A 99 -3.88 -24.52 -33.08
N VAL A 100 -4.91 -23.74 -33.39
CA VAL A 100 -4.75 -22.31 -33.73
C VAL A 100 -4.55 -21.55 -32.42
N PHE A 101 -3.32 -21.19 -32.12
CA PHE A 101 -3.00 -20.43 -30.92
C PHE A 101 -2.94 -18.93 -31.21
N LEU A 102 -3.84 -18.19 -30.58
CA LEU A 102 -3.85 -16.74 -30.63
C LEU A 102 -2.96 -16.20 -29.50
N VAL A 103 -1.66 -16.06 -29.75
CA VAL A 103 -0.81 -15.22 -28.89
C VAL A 103 -1.32 -13.80 -29.07
N ARG A 104 -1.88 -13.18 -28.02
CA ARG A 104 -2.05 -11.72 -28.05
C ARG A 104 -0.65 -11.12 -28.02
N PRO A 105 -0.17 -10.46 -29.09
CA PRO A 105 1.21 -9.97 -29.14
C PRO A 105 1.46 -8.81 -28.15
N TYR A 106 0.39 -8.29 -27.55
CA TYR A 106 0.37 -7.04 -26.79
C TYR A 106 -0.31 -7.16 -25.42
N ASN A 107 -0.03 -8.24 -24.67
CA ASN A 107 -0.13 -8.13 -23.21
C ASN A 107 1.11 -7.37 -22.73
N SER A 108 1.24 -6.08 -23.09
CA SER A 108 2.38 -5.28 -22.67
C SER A 108 2.18 -4.95 -21.19
N PHE A 109 3.19 -5.28 -20.37
CA PHE A 109 3.33 -4.77 -19.01
C PHE A 109 3.36 -3.22 -18.95
N GLU A 110 3.39 -2.56 -20.11
CA GLU A 110 3.15 -1.13 -20.28
C GLU A 110 1.79 -0.71 -19.70
N ARG A 111 0.71 -1.50 -19.89
CA ARG A 111 -0.58 -1.21 -19.25
C ARG A 111 -0.50 -1.31 -17.73
N ASP A 112 0.26 -2.27 -17.22
CA ASP A 112 0.48 -2.44 -15.78
C ASP A 112 1.29 -1.26 -15.22
N SER A 113 2.32 -0.83 -15.94
CA SER A 113 3.11 0.37 -15.61
C SER A 113 2.25 1.62 -15.60
N MET A 114 1.41 1.82 -16.62
CA MET A 114 0.48 2.95 -16.69
C MET A 114 -0.49 2.97 -15.51
N ALA A 115 -1.02 1.81 -15.11
CA ALA A 115 -1.91 1.72 -13.95
C ALA A 115 -1.19 2.08 -12.63
N VAL A 116 0.08 1.70 -12.49
CA VAL A 116 0.92 2.08 -11.35
C VAL A 116 1.20 3.58 -11.36
N ASP A 117 1.51 4.16 -12.52
CA ASP A 117 1.75 5.61 -12.67
C ASP A 117 0.51 6.42 -12.29
N GLU A 118 -0.67 6.01 -12.77
CA GLU A 118 -1.94 6.64 -12.40
C GLU A 118 -2.21 6.57 -10.89
N LEU A 119 -1.90 5.45 -10.25
CA LEU A 119 -2.04 5.29 -8.79
C LEU A 119 -1.12 6.28 -8.06
N ILE A 120 0.15 6.36 -8.47
CA ILE A 120 1.14 7.28 -7.88
C ILE A 120 0.70 8.73 -8.07
N GLU A 121 0.20 9.10 -9.26
CA GLU A 121 -0.30 10.45 -9.54
C GLU A 121 -1.48 10.83 -8.62
N LYS A 122 -2.47 9.93 -8.48
CA LYS A 122 -3.64 10.12 -7.61
C LYS A 122 -3.22 10.28 -6.15
N LEU A 123 -2.30 9.45 -5.66
CA LEU A 123 -1.75 9.53 -4.31
C LEU A 123 -1.04 10.87 -4.06
N ASN A 124 -0.17 11.28 -4.99
CA ASN A 124 0.58 12.53 -4.89
C ASN A 124 -0.35 13.74 -4.89
N THR A 125 -1.35 13.76 -5.77
CA THR A 125 -2.33 14.85 -5.87
C THR A 125 -3.14 14.97 -4.58
N THR A 126 -3.65 13.84 -4.08
CA THR A 126 -4.43 13.79 -2.84
C THR A 126 -3.59 14.22 -1.63
N SER A 127 -2.34 13.78 -1.56
CA SER A 127 -1.39 14.14 -0.50
C SER A 127 -1.12 15.65 -0.48
N LYS A 128 -0.81 16.26 -1.65
CA LYS A 128 -0.57 17.71 -1.77
C LYS A 128 -1.77 18.53 -1.28
N LEU A 129 -2.99 18.19 -1.71
CA LEU A 129 -4.23 18.87 -1.28
C LEU A 129 -4.45 18.74 0.23
N SER A 130 -4.22 17.55 0.78
CA SER A 130 -4.38 17.28 2.21
C SER A 130 -3.36 18.07 3.05
N LEU A 131 -2.11 18.19 2.59
CA LEU A 131 -1.07 18.96 3.27
C LEU A 131 -1.40 20.46 3.36
N VAL A 132 -2.05 21.04 2.36
CA VAL A 132 -2.56 22.43 2.44
C VAL A 132 -3.55 22.56 3.61
N THR A 133 -4.47 21.61 3.75
CA THR A 133 -5.44 21.59 4.85
C THR A 133 -4.77 21.40 6.22
N VAL A 134 -3.80 20.50 6.32
CA VAL A 134 -3.02 20.27 7.55
C VAL A 134 -2.27 21.54 7.93
N SER A 135 -1.57 22.17 6.98
CA SER A 135 -0.84 23.43 7.20
C SER A 135 -1.73 24.53 7.77
N ARG A 136 -2.95 24.68 7.21
CA ARG A 136 -3.94 25.64 7.73
C ARG A 136 -4.35 25.34 9.16
N LYS A 137 -4.60 24.06 9.50
CA LYS A 137 -4.97 23.65 10.87
C LYS A 137 -3.84 23.93 11.86
N VAL A 138 -2.58 23.62 11.51
CA VAL A 138 -1.40 23.89 12.34
C VAL A 138 -1.18 25.39 12.56
N LYS A 139 -1.42 26.22 11.54
CA LYS A 139 -1.34 27.69 11.68
C LYS A 139 -2.41 28.24 12.63
N ASN A 140 -3.58 27.62 12.70
CA ASN A 140 -4.69 28.06 13.54
C ASN A 140 -4.58 27.61 15.01
N THR A 141 -3.68 26.67 15.34
CA THR A 141 -3.42 26.23 16.73
C THR A 141 -2.55 27.20 17.55
N ARG A 142 -2.43 28.47 17.14
CA ARG A 142 -1.69 29.50 17.89
C ARG A 142 -2.30 29.74 19.27
N ILE A 143 -1.43 30.03 20.24
CA ILE A 143 -1.83 30.61 21.53
C ILE A 143 -2.56 31.92 21.21
N LEU A 144 -3.88 31.94 21.39
CA LEU A 144 -4.64 33.17 21.31
C LEU A 144 -4.10 34.09 22.42
N THR A 145 -3.33 35.09 22.03
CA THR A 145 -3.04 36.23 22.90
C THR A 145 -4.35 37.00 22.99
N LEU A 146 -5.19 36.64 23.95
CA LEU A 146 -6.39 37.39 24.25
C LEU A 146 -5.93 38.81 24.64
N PRO A 147 -6.48 39.87 24.03
CA PRO A 147 -6.16 41.22 24.45
C PRO A 147 -6.50 41.35 25.95
N PRO A 148 -5.69 42.09 26.73
CA PRO A 148 -5.96 42.27 28.15
C PRO A 148 -7.39 42.80 28.33
N PRO A 149 -8.12 42.31 29.34
CA PRO A 149 -9.52 42.68 29.53
C PRO A 149 -9.66 44.19 29.71
N GLN A 150 -10.27 44.86 28.72
CA GLN A 150 -10.40 46.32 28.70
C GLN A 150 -11.56 46.86 29.55
N THR A 151 -12.32 46.00 30.21
CA THR A 151 -13.42 46.41 31.09
C THR A 151 -13.33 45.66 32.40
N ARG A 152 -13.71 46.33 33.50
CA ARG A 152 -13.76 45.74 34.84
C ARG A 152 -14.57 44.43 34.86
N LYS A 153 -15.70 44.37 34.13
CA LYS A 153 -16.55 43.18 34.01
C LYS A 153 -15.79 41.98 33.40
N LYS A 154 -15.00 42.20 32.35
CA LYS A 154 -14.17 41.14 31.73
C LYS A 154 -13.02 40.72 32.65
N PHE A 155 -12.39 41.67 33.35
CA PHE A 155 -11.29 41.35 34.27
C PHE A 155 -11.77 40.54 35.48
N LEU A 156 -12.95 40.87 36.03
CA LEU A 156 -13.52 40.18 37.19
C LEU A 156 -13.92 38.72 36.92
N GLN A 157 -13.99 38.27 35.65
CA GLN A 157 -14.20 36.85 35.34
C GLN A 157 -13.02 35.97 35.80
N TYR A 158 -11.85 36.56 36.00
CA TYR A 158 -10.65 35.88 36.50
C TYR A 158 -10.45 36.09 38.00
N ALA A 159 -11.37 36.79 38.68
CA ALA A 159 -11.25 37.06 40.11
C ALA A 159 -11.34 35.74 40.90
N SER A 160 -10.37 35.53 41.79
CA SER A 160 -10.41 34.46 42.77
C SER A 160 -10.53 35.06 44.17
N LYS A 161 -11.20 34.36 45.08
CA LYS A 161 -11.29 34.77 46.48
C LYS A 161 -9.95 34.48 47.14
N LEU A 162 -9.17 35.53 47.38
CA LEU A 162 -7.89 35.44 48.07
C LEU A 162 -8.07 35.67 49.57
N THR A 163 -7.33 34.91 50.36
CA THR A 163 -7.18 35.08 51.81
C THR A 163 -5.69 35.09 52.11
N PHE A 164 -5.26 36.00 52.98
CA PHE A 164 -3.91 36.05 53.50
C PHE A 164 -3.61 34.77 54.29
N ASN A 165 -2.41 34.23 54.07
CA ASN A 165 -1.91 33.11 54.85
C ASN A 165 -1.36 33.62 56.18
N THR A 166 -1.94 33.14 57.29
CA THR A 166 -1.55 33.52 58.65
C THR A 166 -0.11 33.14 58.98
N ASN A 167 0.40 32.06 58.39
CA ASN A 167 1.73 31.54 58.67
C ASN A 167 2.83 32.33 57.97
N SER A 168 2.48 33.20 57.01
CA SER A 168 3.41 34.07 56.30
C SER A 168 3.27 35.54 56.70
N ALA A 169 2.41 35.86 57.68
CA ALA A 169 2.23 37.22 58.14
C ALA A 169 3.41 37.66 59.02
N HIS A 170 3.97 38.83 58.73
CA HIS A 170 4.99 39.46 59.57
C HIS A 170 4.38 39.90 60.90
N GLU A 171 5.15 39.87 62.00
CA GLU A 171 4.66 40.15 63.37
C GLU A 171 4.02 41.54 63.52
N SER A 172 4.49 42.50 62.73
CA SER A 172 3.96 43.87 62.69
C SER A 172 2.64 44.02 61.92
N LEU A 173 2.07 42.94 61.37
CA LEU A 173 0.83 42.95 60.59
C LEU A 173 -0.27 42.16 61.30
N ILE A 174 -1.45 42.76 61.39
CA ILE A 174 -2.67 42.12 61.88
C ILE A 174 -3.56 41.79 60.70
N LEU A 175 -3.96 40.52 60.59
CA LEU A 175 -4.97 40.08 59.64
C LEU A 175 -6.38 40.23 60.22
N ARG A 176 -7.31 40.76 59.43
CA ARG A 176 -8.70 41.05 59.81
C ARG A 176 -9.66 40.58 58.72
N ASN A 177 -10.96 40.63 59.03
CA ASN A 177 -12.06 40.29 58.11
C ASN A 177 -11.85 38.94 57.42
N GLU A 178 -11.79 37.86 58.21
CA GLU A 178 -11.51 36.49 57.73
C GLU A 178 -10.20 36.39 56.93
N ASN A 179 -9.14 37.08 57.38
CA ASN A 179 -7.84 37.16 56.73
C ASN A 179 -7.91 37.73 55.29
N LYS A 180 -8.81 38.67 55.02
CA LYS A 180 -8.89 39.36 53.71
C LYS A 180 -8.34 40.77 53.76
N GLU A 181 -8.02 41.27 54.95
CA GLU A 181 -7.46 42.60 55.18
C GLU A 181 -6.21 42.47 56.06
N ALA A 182 -5.21 43.31 55.81
CA ALA A 182 -3.99 43.40 56.61
C ALA A 182 -3.78 44.86 57.04
N ALA A 183 -3.45 45.07 58.32
CA ALA A 183 -3.19 46.39 58.88
C ALA A 183 -1.90 46.37 59.72
N LEU A 184 -1.18 47.49 59.77
CA LEU A 184 0.01 47.63 60.62
C LEU A 184 -0.39 47.68 62.10
N PHE A 185 0.33 46.93 62.92
CA PHE A 185 0.27 47.01 64.37
C PHE A 185 0.97 48.29 64.81
N HIS A 186 0.21 49.36 65.09
CA HIS A 186 0.77 50.61 65.62
C HIS A 186 1.01 50.46 67.13
N TYR A 187 2.29 50.45 67.54
CA TYR A 187 2.65 50.72 68.93
C TYR A 187 2.42 52.21 69.21
N PHE A 188 1.40 52.52 70.02
CA PHE A 188 1.39 53.80 70.73
C PHE A 188 2.49 53.72 71.79
N ASN A 189 3.69 54.22 71.46
CA ASN A 189 4.67 54.56 72.49
C ASN A 189 4.15 55.81 73.19
N SER A 190 3.77 55.65 74.46
CA SER A 190 3.52 56.75 75.40
C SER A 190 4.85 57.26 75.96
#